data_AF-A0A202DMM1-F1
#
_entry.id   AF-A0A202DMM1-F1
#
_cell.length_a   1.000
_cell.length_b   1.000
_cell.length_c   1.000
_cell.angle_alpha   90.00
_cell.angle_beta   90.00
_cell.angle_gamma   90.00
#
_symmetry.space_group_name_H-M   'P 1'
#
loop_
_entity.id
_entity.type
_entity.pdbx_description
1 polymer ?
#
loop_
_entity_poly.entity_id
_entity_poly.type
_entity_poly.pdbx_seq_one_letter_code
_entity_poly.pdbx_strand_id
1 'polypeptide(L)'
;MEFEKVMVTIIKNNLLELLVFLAVFISGVWFNNGANVNQTSRFDMIFSFVEPGTSDSMSFRINRFCLRDGGSNTYDWANNPAHDHNVYSNKAPGPALMGIPVYFFLYHIETIIGLDPWDWNITYINFWLINIAVT
;
A
#
# COMPACT_ATOMS: atom_id res chain seq x y z
N MET A 1 32.34 -21.42 9.38
CA MET A 1 32.05 -22.62 10.22
C MET A 1 31.51 -22.26 11.60
N GLU A 2 32.14 -21.35 12.37
CA GLU A 2 31.60 -20.92 13.68
C GLU A 2 30.32 -20.09 13.56
N PHE A 3 30.29 -19.10 12.67
CA PHE A 3 29.12 -18.24 12.46
C PHE A 3 27.84 -19.04 12.13
N GLU A 4 27.97 -20.05 11.28
CA GLU A 4 26.89 -20.96 10.90
C GLU A 4 26.35 -21.75 12.10
N LYS A 5 27.23 -22.26 12.96
CA LYS A 5 26.84 -22.99 14.18
C LYS A 5 26.12 -22.06 15.16
N VAL A 6 26.58 -20.83 15.30
CA VAL A 6 25.93 -19.80 16.14
C VAL A 6 24.53 -19.49 15.61
N MET A 7 24.39 -19.25 14.31
CA MET A 7 23.10 -18.99 13.67
C MET A 7 22.11 -20.15 13.82
N VAL A 8 22.55 -21.38 13.56
CA VAL A 8 21.69 -22.57 13.71
C VAL A 8 21.24 -22.75 15.16
N THR A 9 22.10 -22.45 16.12
CA THR A 9 21.76 -22.53 17.56
C THR A 9 20.75 -21.45 17.95
N ILE A 10 20.94 -20.21 17.49
CA ILE A 10 19.99 -19.12 17.71
C ILE A 10 18.62 -19.47 17.10
N ILE A 11 18.57 -19.96 15.87
CA ILE A 11 17.31 -20.34 15.19
C ILE A 11 16.62 -21.47 15.96
N LYS A 12 17.36 -22.52 16.36
CA LYS A 12 16.77 -23.64 17.12
C LYS A 12 16.22 -23.19 18.47
N ASN A 13 16.93 -22.30 19.16
CA ASN A 13 16.51 -21.80 20.47
C ASN A 13 15.30 -20.85 20.39
N ASN A 14 15.06 -20.25 19.23
CA ASN A 14 13.94 -19.33 18.99
C ASN A 14 12.94 -19.88 17.95
N LEU A 15 12.93 -21.20 17.72
CA LEU A 15 12.16 -21.78 16.62
C LEU A 15 10.66 -21.56 16.84
N LEU A 16 10.18 -21.70 18.07
CA LEU A 16 8.77 -21.49 18.40
C LEU A 16 8.38 -20.02 18.19
N GLU A 17 9.20 -19.10 18.66
CA GLU A 17 9.03 -17.65 18.53
C GLU A 17 9.01 -17.24 17.06
N LEU A 18 9.92 -17.80 16.25
CA LEU A 18 9.96 -17.58 14.81
C LEU A 18 8.71 -18.14 14.13
N LEU A 19 8.26 -19.33 14.50
CA LEU A 19 7.03 -19.93 13.96
C LEU A 19 5.79 -19.12 14.32
N VAL A 20 5.69 -18.65 15.57
CA VAL A 20 4.60 -17.78 16.02
C VAL A 20 4.64 -16.45 15.28
N PHE A 21 5.82 -15.83 15.20
CA PHE A 21 6.02 -14.59 14.44
C PHE A 21 5.58 -14.76 12.98
N LEU A 22 6.09 -15.78 12.29
CA LEU A 22 5.75 -16.05 10.89
C LEU A 22 4.26 -16.37 10.71
N ALA A 23 3.66 -17.14 11.62
CA ALA A 23 2.24 -17.46 11.55
C ALA A 23 1.38 -16.20 11.70
N VAL A 24 1.69 -15.34 12.68
CA VAL A 24 0.97 -14.07 12.88
C VAL A 24 1.23 -13.10 11.73
N PHE A 25 2.48 -12.96 11.30
CA PHE A 25 2.88 -12.08 10.20
C PHE A 25 2.19 -12.49 8.89
N ILE A 26 2.33 -13.75 8.47
CA ILE A 26 1.72 -14.23 7.22
C ILE A 26 0.20 -14.14 7.28
N SER A 27 -0.42 -14.49 8.41
CA SER A 27 -1.88 -14.33 8.57
C SER A 27 -2.30 -12.87 8.49
N GLY A 28 -1.56 -11.99 9.17
CA GLY A 28 -1.78 -10.54 9.16
C GLY A 28 -1.73 -9.99 7.75
N VAL A 29 -0.66 -10.27 7.01
CA VAL A 29 -0.47 -9.81 5.63
C VAL A 29 -1.51 -10.42 4.68
N TRP A 30 -1.78 -11.73 4.80
CA TRP A 30 -2.73 -12.43 3.91
C TRP A 30 -4.16 -11.94 4.04
N PHE A 31 -4.64 -11.77 5.28
CA PHE A 31 -6.02 -11.33 5.53
C PHE A 31 -6.17 -9.81 5.52
N ASN A 32 -5.12 -9.04 5.78
CA ASN A 32 -5.14 -7.55 5.77
C ASN A 32 -4.30 -6.95 4.64
N ASN A 33 -4.31 -7.58 3.48
CA ASN A 33 -3.51 -7.23 2.30
C ASN A 33 -3.70 -5.81 1.71
N GLY A 34 -4.55 -4.96 2.32
CA GLY A 34 -4.77 -3.61 1.84
C GLY A 34 -5.98 -3.44 0.92
N ALA A 35 -6.54 -4.51 0.37
CA ALA A 35 -7.57 -4.43 -0.68
C ALA A 35 -9.00 -4.25 -0.15
N ASN A 36 -9.19 -3.79 1.10
CA ASN A 36 -10.51 -3.40 1.59
C ASN A 36 -10.75 -1.90 1.38
N VAL A 37 -12.02 -1.52 1.23
CA VAL A 37 -12.48 -0.15 0.94
C VAL A 37 -11.87 0.94 1.84
N ASN A 38 -11.60 0.62 3.11
CA ASN A 38 -11.04 1.59 4.06
C ASN A 38 -9.51 1.72 3.97
N GLN A 39 -8.84 0.66 3.54
CA GLN A 39 -7.39 0.63 3.30
C GLN A 39 -7.05 1.20 1.93
N THR A 40 -7.86 0.90 0.90
CA THR A 40 -7.72 1.44 -0.47
C THR A 40 -7.69 2.95 -0.50
N SER A 41 -8.52 3.65 0.29
CA SER A 41 -8.45 5.13 0.42
C SER A 41 -7.04 5.67 0.76
N ARG A 42 -6.24 4.93 1.54
CA ARG A 42 -4.85 5.32 1.84
C ARG A 42 -3.92 5.08 0.66
N PHE A 43 -4.10 3.96 -0.06
CA PHE A 43 -3.33 3.67 -1.27
C PHE A 43 -3.68 4.61 -2.41
N ASP A 44 -4.94 4.95 -2.59
CA ASP A 44 -5.41 5.93 -3.56
C ASP A 44 -4.71 7.28 -3.37
N MET A 45 -4.48 7.70 -2.12
CA MET A 45 -3.71 8.91 -1.82
C MET A 45 -2.23 8.76 -2.21
N ILE A 46 -1.61 7.60 -1.96
CA ILE A 46 -0.23 7.31 -2.37
C ILE A 46 -0.11 7.34 -3.90
N PHE A 47 -1.03 6.68 -4.60
CA PHE A 47 -1.07 6.54 -6.04
C PHE A 47 -1.28 7.89 -6.72
N SER A 48 -2.23 8.69 -6.25
CA SER A 48 -2.40 10.07 -6.73
C SER A 48 -1.16 10.93 -6.54
N PHE A 49 -0.39 10.72 -5.47
CA PHE A 49 0.83 11.48 -5.27
C PHE A 49 1.95 11.04 -6.23
N VAL A 50 2.13 9.74 -6.41
CA VAL A 50 3.26 9.14 -7.14
C VAL A 50 3.03 9.03 -8.65
N GLU A 51 1.84 8.61 -9.07
CA GLU A 51 1.56 8.33 -10.49
C GLU A 51 1.42 9.64 -11.28
N PRO A 52 2.18 9.82 -12.36
CA PRO A 52 2.09 10.98 -13.24
C PRO A 52 0.90 10.87 -14.21
N GLY A 53 0.54 12.01 -14.83
CA GLY A 53 -0.38 12.03 -15.97
C GLY A 53 -1.87 11.90 -15.62
N THR A 54 -2.25 12.02 -14.35
CA THR A 54 -3.65 11.97 -13.90
C THR A 54 -4.13 13.35 -13.43
N SER A 55 -5.44 13.52 -13.27
CA SER A 55 -6.01 14.74 -12.69
C SER A 55 -5.55 14.99 -11.25
N ASP A 56 -5.11 13.93 -10.55
CA ASP A 56 -4.77 13.94 -9.12
C ASP A 56 -3.26 13.88 -8.86
N SER A 57 -2.44 13.79 -9.92
CA SER A 57 -0.98 13.66 -9.86
C SER A 57 -0.32 14.71 -8.97
N MET A 58 0.67 14.28 -8.17
CA MET A 58 1.39 15.11 -7.20
C MET A 58 0.48 15.85 -6.21
N SER A 59 -0.68 15.27 -5.90
CA SER A 59 -1.60 15.78 -4.90
C SER A 59 -2.09 14.66 -3.97
N PHE A 60 -2.84 15.01 -2.93
CA PHE A 60 -3.48 14.05 -2.02
C PHE A 60 -4.96 13.83 -2.33
N ARG A 61 -5.40 14.26 -3.51
CA ARG A 61 -6.78 14.07 -3.97
C ARG A 61 -6.96 12.65 -4.46
N ILE A 62 -8.14 12.09 -4.26
CA ILE A 62 -8.50 10.73 -4.68
C ILE A 62 -9.75 10.72 -5.56
N ASN A 63 -9.93 11.79 -6.34
CA ASN A 63 -11.12 11.99 -7.17
C ASN A 63 -11.32 10.85 -8.15
N ARG A 64 -10.25 10.41 -8.81
CA ARG A 64 -10.30 9.34 -9.82
C ARG A 64 -10.69 7.98 -9.25
N PHE A 65 -10.61 7.82 -7.93
CA PHE A 65 -10.88 6.56 -7.21
C PHE A 65 -12.27 6.54 -6.54
N CYS A 66 -12.94 7.69 -6.44
CA CYS A 66 -14.28 7.87 -5.87
C CYS A 66 -15.33 8.13 -6.97
N LEU A 67 -15.53 7.16 -7.85
CA LEU A 67 -16.47 7.22 -8.98
C LEU A 67 -17.93 7.03 -8.55
N ARG A 68 -18.82 7.91 -9.02
CA ARG A 68 -20.27 7.91 -8.69
C ARG A 68 -21.08 6.75 -9.30
N ASP A 69 -20.60 6.13 -10.38
CA ASP A 69 -21.41 5.21 -11.22
C ASP A 69 -21.03 3.72 -11.07
N GLY A 70 -20.42 3.36 -9.94
CA GLY A 70 -19.88 2.02 -9.69
C GLY A 70 -18.42 1.87 -10.15
N GLY A 71 -17.66 1.00 -9.49
CA GLY A 71 -16.21 0.86 -9.73
C GLY A 71 -15.33 1.79 -8.89
N SER A 72 -15.87 2.40 -7.82
CA SER A 72 -15.08 3.11 -6.82
C SER A 72 -14.15 2.16 -6.07
N ASN A 73 -12.87 2.53 -5.94
CA ASN A 73 -11.93 1.85 -5.04
C ASN A 73 -12.26 2.10 -3.57
N THR A 74 -12.85 3.25 -3.27
CA THR A 74 -13.24 3.63 -1.93
C THR A 74 -14.51 4.50 -1.89
N TYR A 75 -15.15 4.56 -0.72
CA TYR A 75 -16.33 5.40 -0.47
C TYR A 75 -15.96 6.51 0.52
N ASP A 76 -14.95 7.30 0.16
CA ASP A 76 -14.54 8.42 0.99
C ASP A 76 -15.44 9.65 0.80
N TRP A 77 -15.54 10.46 1.85
CA TRP A 77 -16.46 11.58 1.95
C TRP A 77 -15.78 12.85 2.48
N ALA A 78 -14.49 12.77 2.83
CA ALA A 78 -13.72 13.97 3.14
C ALA A 78 -13.59 14.81 1.88
N ASN A 79 -14.21 15.99 1.89
CA ASN A 79 -14.12 16.97 0.83
C ASN A 79 -13.81 18.35 1.42
N ASN A 80 -13.30 19.24 0.58
CA ASN A 80 -13.09 20.64 0.95
C ASN A 80 -14.18 21.50 0.29
N PRO A 81 -15.22 21.93 1.01
CA PRO A 81 -16.31 22.72 0.42
C PRO A 81 -15.90 24.14 0.00
N ALA A 82 -14.70 24.61 0.38
CA ALA A 82 -14.19 25.93 0.00
C ALA A 82 -13.44 25.94 -1.35
N HIS A 83 -13.12 24.77 -1.90
CA HIS A 83 -12.52 24.59 -3.22
C HIS A 83 -13.43 23.67 -4.06
N ASP A 84 -13.17 23.53 -5.37
CA ASP A 84 -13.89 22.58 -6.24
C ASP A 84 -14.08 21.22 -5.55
N HIS A 85 -15.13 20.47 -5.93
CA HIS A 85 -15.48 19.17 -5.37
C HIS A 85 -14.34 18.14 -5.51
N ASN A 86 -13.36 18.22 -4.62
CA ASN A 86 -12.24 17.32 -4.49
C ASN A 86 -12.46 16.43 -3.27
N VAL A 87 -12.19 15.14 -3.44
CA VAL A 87 -12.28 14.11 -2.41
C VAL A 87 -10.89 13.76 -1.94
N TYR A 88 -10.75 13.53 -0.64
CA TYR A 88 -9.51 13.18 0.04
C TYR A 88 -9.74 11.94 0.90
N SER A 89 -8.65 11.29 1.31
CA SER A 89 -8.75 10.23 2.31
C SER A 89 -9.19 10.81 3.66
N ASN A 90 -10.23 10.26 4.28
CA ASN A 90 -10.61 10.59 5.66
C ASN A 90 -9.79 9.84 6.72
N LYS A 91 -8.78 9.09 6.30
CA LYS A 91 -7.95 8.28 7.17
C LYS A 91 -6.73 9.07 7.65
N ALA A 92 -6.21 8.70 8.81
CA ALA A 92 -4.97 9.28 9.32
C ALA A 92 -3.84 9.12 8.28
N PRO A 93 -3.11 10.20 7.93
CA PRO A 93 -2.20 10.21 6.79
C PRO A 93 -0.87 9.50 7.08
N GLY A 94 -0.51 9.28 8.34
CA GLY A 94 0.82 8.76 8.73
C GLY A 94 1.29 7.53 7.95
N PRO A 95 0.55 6.40 7.97
CA PRO A 95 0.93 5.22 7.20
C PRO A 95 1.01 5.47 5.69
N ALA A 96 0.13 6.31 5.16
CA ALA A 96 0.12 6.61 3.73
C ALA A 96 1.31 7.47 3.31
N LEU A 97 1.72 8.45 4.12
CA LEU A 97 2.94 9.24 3.89
C LEU A 97 4.20 8.37 3.90
N MET A 98 4.24 7.33 4.75
CA MET A 98 5.33 6.33 4.74
C MET A 98 5.27 5.42 3.50
N GLY A 99 4.09 5.22 2.93
CA GLY A 99 3.90 4.41 1.73
C GLY A 99 4.30 5.12 0.43
N ILE A 100 4.34 6.46 0.41
CA ILE A 100 4.78 7.24 -0.75
C ILE A 100 6.19 6.85 -1.22
N PRO A 101 7.25 6.88 -0.37
CA PRO A 101 8.59 6.49 -0.83
C PRO A 101 8.64 5.01 -1.25
N VAL A 102 7.90 4.13 -0.59
CA VAL A 102 7.84 2.69 -0.95
C VAL A 102 7.26 2.53 -2.36
N TYR A 103 6.09 3.11 -2.62
CA TYR A 103 5.44 3.01 -3.91
C TYR A 103 6.18 3.78 -5.01
N PHE A 104 6.83 4.90 -4.68
CA PHE A 104 7.68 5.61 -5.64
C PHE A 104 8.74 4.68 -6.24
N PHE A 105 9.44 3.90 -5.41
CA PHE A 105 10.43 2.94 -5.92
C PHE A 105 9.78 1.80 -6.70
N LEU A 106 8.68 1.23 -6.22
CA LEU A 106 7.95 0.17 -6.93
C LEU A 106 7.50 0.64 -8.32
N TYR A 107 6.83 1.78 -8.41
CA TYR A 107 6.36 2.38 -9.65
C TYR A 107 7.50 2.55 -10.68
N HIS A 108 8.64 3.10 -10.26
CA HIS A 108 9.77 3.29 -11.17
C HIS A 108 10.42 1.97 -11.57
N ILE A 109 10.52 1.00 -10.67
CA ILE A 109 11.05 -0.33 -11.01
C ILE A 109 10.12 -1.02 -12.02
N GLU A 110 8.82 -1.04 -11.75
CA GLU A 110 7.79 -1.65 -12.60
C GLU A 110 7.80 -1.04 -14.01
N THR A 111 7.82 0.28 -14.11
CA THR A 111 7.87 0.98 -15.40
C THR A 111 9.18 0.72 -16.15
N ILE A 112 10.33 0.66 -15.46
CA ILE A 112 11.63 0.33 -16.08
C ILE A 112 11.65 -1.08 -16.67
N ILE A 113 11.02 -2.05 -16.01
CA ILE A 113 10.95 -3.44 -16.49
C ILE A 113 9.77 -3.71 -17.44
N GLY A 114 9.02 -2.67 -17.81
CA GLY A 114 7.94 -2.73 -18.79
C GLY A 114 6.61 -3.28 -18.27
N LEU A 115 6.41 -3.31 -16.95
CA LEU A 115 5.09 -3.59 -16.37
C LEU A 115 4.21 -2.34 -16.46
N ASP A 116 2.89 -2.56 -16.55
CA ASP A 116 1.88 -1.50 -16.45
C ASP A 116 1.44 -1.36 -14.98
N PRO A 117 1.77 -0.25 -14.29
CA PRO A 117 1.36 -0.03 -12.90
C PRO A 117 -0.16 0.08 -12.72
N TRP A 118 -0.90 0.30 -13.82
CA TRP A 118 -2.36 0.43 -13.84
C TRP A 118 -3.07 -0.91 -14.10
N ASP A 119 -2.32 -1.97 -14.45
CA ASP A 119 -2.87 -3.32 -14.51
C ASP A 119 -3.28 -3.76 -13.10
N TRP A 120 -4.51 -4.27 -12.98
CA TRP A 120 -5.08 -4.62 -11.69
C TRP A 120 -4.26 -5.66 -10.91
N ASN A 121 -3.58 -6.59 -11.59
CA ASN A 121 -2.76 -7.58 -10.90
C ASN A 121 -1.51 -6.93 -10.30
N ILE A 122 -0.90 -5.98 -11.02
CA ILE A 122 0.25 -5.21 -10.54
C ILE A 122 -0.17 -4.29 -9.41
N THR A 123 -1.27 -3.55 -9.56
CA THR A 123 -1.84 -2.72 -8.49
C THR A 123 -2.15 -3.54 -7.22
N TYR A 124 -2.71 -4.74 -7.38
CA TYR A 124 -3.02 -5.62 -6.25
C TYR A 124 -1.76 -6.13 -5.53
N ILE A 125 -0.69 -6.46 -6.28
CA ILE A 125 0.62 -6.79 -5.69
C ILE A 125 1.20 -5.56 -4.96
N ASN A 126 1.02 -4.36 -5.51
CA ASN A 126 1.47 -3.13 -4.86
C ASN A 126 0.73 -2.86 -3.56
N PHE A 127 -0.59 -3.12 -3.48
CA PHE A 127 -1.31 -3.05 -2.20
C PHE A 127 -0.64 -3.92 -1.13
N TRP A 128 -0.30 -5.16 -1.48
CA TRP A 128 0.40 -6.09 -0.60
C TRP A 128 1.77 -5.56 -0.15
N LEU A 129 2.62 -5.18 -1.11
CA LEU A 129 3.99 -4.76 -0.83
C LEU A 129 4.05 -3.48 0.00
N ILE A 130 3.19 -2.50 -0.31
CA ILE A 130 3.10 -1.26 0.47
C ILE A 130 2.55 -1.57 1.86
N ASN A 131 1.51 -2.41 1.98
CA ASN A 131 0.92 -2.77 3.27
C ASN A 131 1.96 -3.36 4.23
N ILE A 132 2.77 -4.31 3.76
CA ILE A 132 3.87 -4.92 4.53
C ILE A 132 4.86 -3.85 5.02
N ALA A 133 5.12 -2.82 4.23
CA ALA A 133 6.10 -1.80 4.55
C ALA A 133 5.60 -0.75 5.55
N VAL A 134 4.28 -0.56 5.68
CA VAL A 134 3.69 0.57 6.45
C VAL A 134 2.72 0.16 7.55
N THR A 135 2.45 -1.14 7.72
CA THR A 135 1.51 -1.71 8.69
C THR A 135 2.21 -2.70 9.61
#